data_AF-A0A662AKL7-F1
#
_entry.id   AF-A0A662AKL7-F1
#
_cell.length_a   1.000
_cell.length_b   1.000
_cell.length_c   1.000
_cell.angle_alpha   90.00
_cell.angle_beta   90.00
_cell.angle_gamma   90.00
#
_symmetry.space_group_name_H-M   'P 1'
#
loop_
_entity.id
_entity.type
_entity.pdbx_description
1 polymer ?
#
loop_
_entity_poly.entity_id
_entity_poly.type
_entity_poly.pdbx_seq_one_letter_code
_entity_poly.pdbx_strand_id
1 'polypeptide(L)'
;MSENVKTINPANAPTVEKSKSLGIAKLASGKKEFYITGCQHNRGTPSQYTRADQIGEDGKTDYYTIKVETPIELEYKEEGKIPIDNFFVTPTIYQQIERIPNALEGINTGARLGPVKAVKRESQKTTNSYWCLAFESDPDF
;
A
#
# COMPACT_ATOMS: atom_id res chain seq x y z
N MET A 1 -45.11 13.18 12.79
CA MET A 1 -43.98 13.54 13.66
C MET A 1 -42.82 12.67 13.22
N SER A 2 -41.94 13.21 12.38
CA SER A 2 -40.88 12.43 11.73
C SER A 2 -39.72 12.22 12.70
N GLU A 3 -39.36 10.96 12.89
CA GLU A 3 -38.28 10.54 13.77
C GLU A 3 -36.96 11.24 13.39
N ASN A 4 -36.32 11.87 14.37
CA ASN A 4 -35.00 12.45 14.27
C ASN A 4 -34.02 11.37 13.81
N VAL A 5 -33.63 11.44 12.54
CA VAL A 5 -32.46 10.73 12.01
C VAL A 5 -31.27 11.23 12.81
N LYS A 6 -30.86 10.46 13.83
CA LYS A 6 -29.63 10.72 14.58
C LYS A 6 -28.49 10.73 13.60
N THR A 7 -27.97 11.91 13.29
CA THR A 7 -26.75 12.12 12.53
C THR A 7 -25.63 11.41 13.28
N ILE A 8 -25.30 10.20 12.84
CA ILE A 8 -24.15 9.46 13.34
C ILE A 8 -22.93 10.25 12.90
N ASN A 9 -22.20 10.83 13.86
CA ASN A 9 -20.95 11.52 13.60
C ASN A 9 -20.01 10.52 12.86
N PRO A 10 -19.45 10.83 11.68
CA PRO A 10 -18.65 9.87 10.89
C PRO A 10 -17.40 9.36 11.62
N ALA A 11 -17.04 9.95 12.76
CA ALA A 11 -16.03 9.44 13.69
C ALA A 11 -16.47 8.18 14.48
N ASN A 12 -17.78 7.89 14.55
CA ASN A 12 -18.36 6.78 15.33
C ASN A 12 -18.82 5.59 14.46
N ALA A 13 -18.65 5.64 13.14
CA ALA A 13 -18.78 4.44 12.34
C ALA A 13 -17.70 3.45 12.83
N PRO A 14 -18.02 2.16 13.06
CA PRO A 14 -17.00 1.17 13.38
C PRO A 14 -16.02 1.15 12.23
N THR A 15 -14.91 1.89 12.39
CA THR A 15 -13.86 1.92 11.40
C THR A 15 -13.26 0.54 11.45
N VAL A 16 -13.63 -0.28 10.45
CA VAL A 16 -12.86 -1.42 9.95
C VAL A 16 -11.42 -1.21 10.41
N GLU A 17 -10.91 -2.09 11.27
CA GLU A 17 -9.55 -2.02 11.82
C GLU A 17 -8.67 -1.34 10.79
N LYS A 18 -8.28 -0.08 11.07
CA LYS A 18 -7.39 0.66 10.18
C LYS A 18 -6.14 -0.19 10.15
N SER A 19 -6.05 -1.11 9.20
CA SER A 19 -4.89 -1.97 8.99
C SER A 19 -3.72 -1.02 9.05
N LYS A 20 -2.84 -1.21 10.06
CA LYS A 20 -1.80 -0.25 10.46
C LYS A 20 -0.78 -0.14 9.33
N SER A 21 -1.18 0.52 8.26
CA SER A 21 -0.48 0.47 6.98
C SER A 21 0.30 1.75 6.83
N LEU A 22 1.57 1.63 6.46
CA LEU A 22 2.45 2.75 6.22
C LEU A 22 2.78 2.87 4.74
N GLY A 23 3.23 4.05 4.30
CA GLY A 23 3.68 4.22 2.92
C GLY A 23 4.95 3.42 2.62
N ILE A 24 5.06 2.91 1.40
CA ILE A 24 6.21 2.15 0.88
C ILE A 24 7.58 2.79 1.13
N ALA A 25 7.64 4.12 1.26
CA ALA A 25 8.87 4.84 1.60
C ALA A 25 9.51 4.35 2.91
N LYS A 26 8.72 3.87 3.87
CA LYS A 26 9.22 3.31 5.14
C LYS A 26 9.94 1.97 4.95
N LEU A 27 9.58 1.20 3.93
CA LEU A 27 10.31 -0.02 3.54
C LEU A 27 11.66 0.33 2.91
N ALA A 28 11.72 1.38 2.09
CA ALA A 28 12.95 1.82 1.44
C ALA A 28 14.00 2.38 2.41
N SER A 29 13.56 3.05 3.48
CA SER A 29 14.46 3.56 4.52
C SER A 29 15.30 2.46 5.21
N GLY A 30 14.86 1.20 5.13
CA GLY A 30 15.57 0.07 5.74
C GLY A 30 16.63 -0.58 4.87
N LYS A 31 16.68 -0.34 3.54
CA LYS A 31 17.43 -1.17 2.56
C LYS A 31 17.24 -2.69 2.74
N LYS A 32 16.18 -3.09 3.42
CA LYS A 32 15.92 -4.48 3.78
C LYS A 32 15.16 -5.16 2.67
N GLU A 33 15.59 -6.36 2.35
CA GLU A 33 14.88 -7.30 1.50
C GLU A 33 13.61 -7.75 2.21
N PHE A 34 12.53 -7.88 1.47
CA PHE A 34 11.29 -8.43 1.98
C PHE A 34 10.62 -9.31 0.93
N TYR A 35 9.74 -10.18 1.41
CA TYR A 35 8.86 -11.00 0.58
C TYR A 35 7.44 -10.49 0.71
N ILE A 36 6.73 -10.43 -0.40
CA ILE A 36 5.33 -10.01 -0.48
C ILE A 36 4.45 -11.28 -0.42
N THR A 37 3.52 -11.31 0.52
CA THR A 37 2.58 -12.43 0.78
C THR A 37 1.12 -12.02 0.58
N GLY A 38 0.87 -10.76 0.27
CA GLY A 38 -0.45 -10.25 -0.07
C GLY A 38 -0.33 -9.04 -0.97
N CYS A 39 -1.22 -8.92 -1.96
CA CYS A 39 -1.30 -7.77 -2.84
C CYS A 39 -2.78 -7.49 -3.11
N GLN A 40 -3.26 -6.33 -2.68
CA GLN A 40 -4.69 -6.00 -2.73
C GLN A 40 -4.88 -4.62 -3.37
N HIS A 41 -5.96 -4.53 -4.14
CA HIS A 41 -6.50 -3.30 -4.69
C HIS A 41 -7.95 -3.20 -4.25
N ASN A 42 -8.28 -2.10 -3.58
CA ASN A 42 -9.63 -1.82 -3.12
C ASN A 42 -10.02 -0.38 -3.44
N ARG A 43 -11.31 -0.13 -3.64
CA ARG A 43 -11.86 1.22 -3.80
C ARG A 43 -12.58 1.63 -2.52
N GLY A 44 -12.21 2.79 -1.98
CA GLY A 44 -12.71 3.26 -0.70
C GLY A 44 -12.99 4.75 -0.67
N THR A 45 -13.46 5.23 0.49
CA THR A 45 -13.69 6.65 0.72
C THR A 45 -12.37 7.42 0.66
N PRO A 46 -12.29 8.53 -0.10
CA PRO A 46 -11.13 9.42 -0.11
C PRO A 46 -10.78 9.91 1.30
N SER A 47 -9.49 10.08 1.56
CA SER A 47 -9.00 10.73 2.77
C SER A 47 -8.78 12.23 2.52
N GLN A 48 -8.54 13.00 3.58
CA GLN A 48 -8.12 14.41 3.46
C GLN A 48 -6.81 14.62 2.67
N TYR A 49 -6.05 13.55 2.42
CA TYR A 49 -4.80 13.58 1.65
C TYR A 49 -4.97 13.06 0.22
N THR A 50 -6.16 12.57 -0.16
CA THR A 50 -6.46 12.12 -1.52
C THR A 50 -6.64 13.33 -2.41
N ARG A 51 -5.93 13.36 -3.55
CA ARG A 51 -6.04 14.48 -4.49
C ARG A 51 -7.34 14.39 -5.29
N ALA A 52 -7.88 15.54 -5.71
CA ALA A 52 -9.14 15.59 -6.44
C ALA A 52 -9.10 14.78 -7.76
N ASP A 53 -7.95 14.74 -8.44
CA ASP A 53 -7.73 13.97 -9.67
C ASP A 53 -7.70 12.45 -9.46
N GLN A 54 -7.63 11.99 -8.20
CA GLN A 54 -7.65 10.56 -7.84
C GLN A 54 -9.04 10.08 -7.41
N ILE A 55 -10.00 10.99 -7.29
CA ILE A 55 -11.38 10.66 -6.91
C ILE A 55 -12.14 10.38 -8.20
N GLY A 56 -12.61 9.15 -8.37
CA GLY A 56 -13.45 8.76 -9.50
C GLY A 56 -14.81 9.45 -9.48
N GLU A 57 -15.54 9.37 -10.59
CA GLU A 57 -16.88 9.95 -10.72
C GLU A 57 -17.89 9.39 -9.69
N ASP A 58 -17.63 8.18 -9.19
CA ASP A 58 -18.39 7.52 -8.13
C ASP A 58 -18.02 7.99 -6.70
N GLY A 59 -17.14 8.99 -6.57
CA GLY A 59 -16.70 9.56 -5.30
C GLY A 59 -15.72 8.69 -4.52
N LYS A 60 -15.16 7.63 -5.13
CA LYS A 60 -14.21 6.71 -4.50
C LYS A 60 -12.80 6.86 -5.06
N THR A 61 -11.81 6.48 -4.26
CA THR A 61 -10.39 6.44 -4.67
C THR A 61 -9.85 5.02 -4.59
N ASP A 62 -8.87 4.73 -5.44
CA ASP A 62 -8.14 3.47 -5.42
C ASP A 62 -7.08 3.46 -4.31
N TYR A 63 -7.05 2.36 -3.55
CA TYR A 63 -6.03 2.06 -2.56
C TYR A 63 -5.34 0.76 -2.94
N TYR A 64 -4.02 0.80 -2.99
CA TYR A 64 -3.17 -0.34 -3.30
C TYR A 64 -2.33 -0.66 -2.08
N THR A 65 -2.36 -1.91 -1.64
CA THR A 65 -1.64 -2.37 -0.46
C THR A 65 -0.91 -3.67 -0.72
N ILE A 66 0.28 -3.80 -0.13
CA ILE A 66 1.02 -5.06 -0.08
C ILE A 66 1.13 -5.51 1.38
N LYS A 67 1.10 -6.82 1.58
CA LYS A 67 1.45 -7.46 2.83
C LYS A 67 2.83 -8.10 2.70
N VAL A 68 3.70 -7.92 3.68
CA VAL A 68 5.03 -8.54 3.72
C VAL A 68 5.03 -9.76 4.65
N GLU A 69 5.90 -10.73 4.37
CA GLU A 69 6.04 -11.97 5.15
C GLU A 69 6.48 -11.68 6.59
N THR A 70 7.53 -10.87 6.74
CA THR A 70 8.12 -10.53 8.05
C THR A 70 7.72 -9.12 8.44
N PRO A 71 6.95 -8.93 9.53
CA PRO A 71 6.62 -7.61 10.03
C PRO A 71 7.88 -6.81 10.36
N ILE A 72 7.86 -5.51 10.08
CA ILE A 72 8.99 -4.61 10.32
C ILE A 72 8.62 -3.67 11.46
N GLU A 73 9.49 -3.60 12.46
CA GLU A 73 9.33 -2.67 13.57
C GLU A 73 9.51 -1.23 13.09
N LEU A 74 8.42 -0.48 13.08
CA LEU A 74 8.37 0.90 12.61
C LEU A 74 7.62 1.76 13.63
N GLU A 75 8.02 3.03 13.74
CA GLU A 75 7.30 4.01 14.56
C GLU A 75 5.95 4.35 13.92
N TYR A 76 4.88 4.17 14.69
CA TYR A 76 3.51 4.43 14.28
C TYR A 76 2.82 5.41 15.23
N LYS A 77 2.71 6.67 14.79
CA LYS A 77 2.00 7.74 15.50
C LYS A 77 2.41 7.79 16.98
N GLU A 78 1.45 7.81 17.89
CA GLU A 78 1.62 7.89 19.35
C GLU A 78 1.80 6.50 19.99
N GLU A 79 1.69 5.41 19.23
CA GLU A 79 1.81 4.03 19.73
C GLU A 79 3.28 3.57 19.84
N GLY A 80 4.23 4.35 19.31
CA GLY A 80 5.65 4.01 19.32
C GLY A 80 6.03 2.97 18.26
N LYS A 81 7.06 2.17 18.52
CA LYS A 81 7.54 1.14 17.58
C LYS A 81 6.66 -0.10 17.68
N ILE A 82 6.04 -0.46 16.57
CA ILE A 82 5.20 -1.64 16.46
C ILE A 82 5.55 -2.44 15.21
N PRO A 83 5.36 -3.77 15.21
CA PRO A 83 5.52 -4.59 14.01
C PRO A 83 4.43 -4.24 12.98
N ILE A 84 4.85 -3.88 11.77
CA ILE A 84 3.95 -3.55 10.66
C ILE A 84 4.26 -4.46 9.48
N ASP A 85 3.22 -5.14 8.99
CA ASP A 85 3.28 -6.07 7.86
C ASP A 85 2.48 -5.60 6.65
N ASN A 86 1.69 -4.53 6.76
CA ASN A 86 0.87 -4.01 5.66
C ASN A 86 1.35 -2.62 5.22
N PHE A 87 1.40 -2.37 3.92
CA PHE A 87 1.97 -1.14 3.36
C PHE A 87 1.16 -0.62 2.19
N PHE A 88 0.87 0.68 2.19
CA PHE A 88 0.34 1.38 1.04
C PHE A 88 1.42 1.55 -0.03
N VAL A 89 1.09 1.15 -1.25
CA VAL A 89 1.96 1.25 -2.41
C VAL A 89 1.37 2.17 -3.47
N THR A 90 2.22 2.61 -4.39
CA THR A 90 1.77 3.37 -5.55
C THR A 90 1.11 2.44 -6.58
N PRO A 91 0.23 2.96 -7.45
CA PRO A 91 -0.32 2.18 -8.56
C PRO A 91 0.78 1.55 -9.43
N THR A 92 1.92 2.25 -9.59
CA THR A 92 3.07 1.75 -10.34
C THR A 92 3.64 0.45 -9.76
N ILE A 93 3.74 0.33 -8.43
CA ILE A 93 4.20 -0.89 -7.78
C ILE A 93 3.19 -2.01 -7.94
N TYR A 94 1.90 -1.71 -7.78
CA TYR A 94 0.85 -2.70 -7.98
C TYR A 94 0.87 -3.27 -9.41
N GLN A 95 0.95 -2.38 -10.41
CA GLN A 95 1.10 -2.76 -11.82
C GLN A 95 2.39 -3.53 -12.10
N GLN A 96 3.48 -3.24 -11.38
CA GLN A 96 4.72 -3.99 -11.51
C GLN A 96 4.54 -5.45 -11.08
N ILE A 97 3.80 -5.69 -9.98
CA ILE A 97 3.46 -7.04 -9.52
C ILE A 97 2.50 -7.73 -10.50
N GLU A 98 1.48 -7.03 -11.00
CA GLU A 98 0.52 -7.58 -11.98
C GLU A 98 1.19 -8.06 -13.28
N ARG A 99 2.27 -7.40 -13.70
CA ARG A 99 3.01 -7.76 -14.92
C ARG A 99 3.85 -9.03 -14.75
N ILE A 100 4.07 -9.50 -13.53
CA ILE A 100 4.82 -10.72 -13.28
C ILE A 100 3.87 -11.90 -13.52
N PRO A 101 4.20 -12.83 -14.44
CA PRO A 101 3.34 -13.97 -14.73
C PRO A 101 2.96 -14.73 -13.46
N ASN A 102 1.65 -14.94 -13.27
CA ASN A 102 1.07 -15.69 -12.15
C ASN A 102 1.38 -15.15 -10.74
N ALA A 103 1.94 -13.94 -10.59
CA ALA A 103 2.32 -13.44 -9.26
C ALA A 103 1.10 -13.23 -8.35
N LEU A 104 0.04 -12.58 -8.83
CA LEU A 104 -1.17 -12.36 -8.03
C LEU A 104 -1.89 -13.67 -7.68
N GLU A 105 -2.00 -14.60 -8.64
CA GLU A 105 -2.60 -15.91 -8.38
C GLU A 105 -1.79 -16.68 -7.35
N GLY A 106 -0.46 -16.74 -7.53
CA GLY A 106 0.46 -17.35 -6.58
C GLY A 106 0.29 -16.75 -5.17
N ILE A 107 0.33 -15.43 -5.04
CA ILE A 107 0.13 -14.73 -3.77
C ILE A 107 -1.23 -15.10 -3.14
N ASN A 108 -2.31 -15.13 -3.92
CA ASN A 108 -3.64 -15.48 -3.43
C ASN A 108 -3.76 -16.95 -2.97
N THR A 109 -2.95 -17.85 -3.53
CA THR A 109 -2.84 -19.25 -3.09
C THR A 109 -1.85 -19.46 -1.93
N GLY A 110 -1.24 -18.39 -1.40
CA GLY A 110 -0.30 -18.44 -0.29
C GLY A 110 1.17 -18.55 -0.68
N ALA A 111 1.51 -18.36 -1.96
CA ALA A 111 2.90 -18.20 -2.38
C ALA A 111 3.44 -16.82 -1.95
N ARG A 112 4.76 -16.68 -2.04
CA ARG A 112 5.47 -15.42 -1.76
C ARG A 112 6.16 -14.90 -3.01
N LEU A 113 6.18 -13.59 -3.16
CA LEU A 113 6.91 -12.88 -4.22
C LEU A 113 8.13 -12.19 -3.62
N GLY A 114 9.32 -12.49 -4.13
CA GLY A 114 10.56 -11.88 -3.70
C GLY A 114 11.74 -12.85 -3.68
N PRO A 115 12.89 -12.43 -3.15
CA PRO A 115 13.08 -11.20 -2.38
C PRO A 115 13.02 -9.93 -3.25
N VAL A 116 12.51 -8.84 -2.67
CA VAL A 116 12.45 -7.51 -3.31
C VAL A 116 12.92 -6.41 -2.37
N LYS A 117 13.36 -5.29 -2.95
CA LYS A 117 13.67 -4.04 -2.24
C LYS A 117 12.81 -2.89 -2.77
N ALA A 118 12.34 -2.04 -1.86
CA ALA A 118 11.68 -0.80 -2.25
C ALA A 118 12.74 0.25 -2.59
N VAL A 119 12.77 0.70 -3.85
CA VAL A 119 13.76 1.65 -4.35
C VAL A 119 13.09 2.83 -5.04
N LYS A 120 13.78 3.98 -5.04
CA LYS A 120 13.34 5.17 -5.74
C LYS A 120 14.14 5.30 -7.04
N ARG A 121 13.50 5.14 -8.18
CA ARG A 121 14.12 5.27 -9.51
C ARG A 121 13.70 6.59 -10.16
N GLU A 122 14.53 7.09 -11.07
CA GLU A 122 14.17 8.23 -11.91
C GLU A 122 13.47 7.77 -13.18
N SER A 123 12.36 8.41 -13.52
CA SER A 123 11.66 8.16 -14.77
C SER A 123 12.46 8.73 -15.94
N GLN A 124 12.88 7.88 -16.88
CA GLN A 124 13.53 8.33 -18.11
C GLN A 124 12.63 9.22 -19.00
N LYS A 125 11.30 9.15 -18.82
CA LYS A 125 10.33 9.93 -19.61
C LYS A 125 10.06 11.32 -19.03
N THR A 126 10.05 11.43 -17.71
CA THR A 126 9.55 12.62 -17.01
C THR A 126 10.57 13.22 -16.06
N THR A 127 11.76 12.62 -15.90
CA THR A 127 12.82 12.97 -14.92
C THR A 127 12.36 12.99 -13.46
N ASN A 128 11.11 12.62 -13.19
CA ASN A 128 10.55 12.56 -11.86
C ASN A 128 10.94 11.25 -11.18
N SER A 129 11.32 11.31 -9.91
CA SER A 129 11.57 10.12 -9.12
C SER A 129 10.25 9.43 -8.72
N TYR A 130 10.21 8.11 -8.81
CA TYR A 130 9.07 7.29 -8.41
C TYR A 130 9.51 6.07 -7.60
N TRP A 131 8.59 5.54 -6.78
CA TRP A 131 8.82 4.32 -6.01
C TRP A 131 8.50 3.08 -6.86
N CYS A 132 9.38 2.09 -6.78
CA CYS A 132 9.23 0.79 -7.45
C CYS A 132 9.88 -0.33 -6.62
N LEU A 133 9.70 -1.57 -7.06
CA LEU A 133 10.37 -2.74 -6.51
C LEU A 133 11.59 -3.10 -7.36
N ALA A 134 12.73 -3.31 -6.74
CA ALA A 134 13.88 -3.97 -7.34
C ALA A 134 13.85 -5.46 -6.97
N PHE A 135 14.04 -6.33 -7.95
CA PHE A 135 14.18 -7.79 -7.80
C PHE A 135 15.66 -8.18 -7.87
N GLU A 136 16.01 -9.39 -7.47
CA GLU A 136 17.42 -9.86 -7.48
C GLU A 136 18.13 -9.72 -8.84
N SER A 137 17.38 -9.72 -9.94
CA SER A 137 17.92 -9.52 -11.28
C SER A 137 18.25 -8.07 -11.62
N ASP A 138 17.78 -7.11 -10.83
CA ASP A 138 17.99 -5.69 -11.06
C ASP A 138 19.37 -5.24 -10.53
N PRO A 139 20.06 -4.31 -11.23
CA PRO A 139 21.40 -3.85 -10.84
C PRO A 139 21.43 -3.02 -9.54
N ASP A 140 20.28 -2.51 -9.12
CA ASP A 140 20.07 -1.71 -7.91
C ASP A 140 19.40 -2.50 -6.78
N PHE A 141 19.38 -3.83 -6.87
CA PHE A 141 19.06 -4.72 -5.76
C PHE A 141 20.19 -4.75 -4.73
#